data_AF-A0A4R9BJZ1-F1
#
_entry.id   AF-A0A4R9BJZ1-F1
#
_cell.length_a   1.000
_cell.length_b   1.000
_cell.length_c   1.000
_cell.angle_alpha   90.00
_cell.angle_beta   90.00
_cell.angle_gamma   90.00
#
_symmetry.space_group_name_H-M   'P 1'
#
loop_
_entity.id
_entity.type
_entity.pdbx_description
1 polymer ?
#
loop_
_entity_poly.entity_id
_entity_poly.type
_entity_poly.pdbx_seq_one_letter_code
_entity_poly.pdbx_strand_id
1 'polypeptide(L)'
;MYIWFRDGEPVYVGEAKGVKGLRGRLRAHLAVSTDLSRSTLRASVAVAQLGVTRAYARRRPSIMTDAEIKHVNEWLTGCELGWQGCATAIAAHELEVRLRSEWTPP
;
A
#
# COMPACT_ATOMS: atom_id res chain seq x y z
N MET A 1 11.07 -5.64 4.46
CA MET A 1 10.16 -5.67 3.30
C MET A 1 8.77 -6.10 3.72
N TYR A 2 7.75 -5.70 2.99
CA TYR A 2 6.40 -6.25 3.13
C TYR A 2 5.72 -6.39 1.78
N ILE A 3 4.80 -7.34 1.71
CA ILE A 3 4.03 -7.68 0.52
C ILE A 3 2.59 -7.96 0.95
N TRP A 4 1.64 -7.48 0.17
CA TRP A 4 0.22 -7.72 0.36
C TRP A 4 -0.24 -8.72 -0.69
N PHE A 5 -1.11 -9.64 -0.27
CA PHE A 5 -1.73 -10.64 -1.13
C PHE A 5 -3.24 -10.51 -1.07
N ARG A 6 -3.91 -10.87 -2.16
CA ARG A 6 -5.35 -11.03 -2.21
C ARG A 6 -5.66 -12.30 -2.97
N ASP A 7 -6.45 -13.19 -2.36
CA ASP A 7 -6.79 -14.50 -2.93
C ASP A 7 -5.54 -15.32 -3.32
N GLY A 8 -4.47 -15.23 -2.51
CA GLY A 8 -3.19 -15.90 -2.75
C GLY A 8 -2.25 -15.18 -3.73
N GLU A 9 -2.74 -14.19 -4.47
CA GLU A 9 -1.95 -13.45 -5.47
C GLU A 9 -1.32 -12.20 -4.86
N PRO A 10 -0.04 -11.91 -5.13
CA PRO A 10 0.56 -10.66 -4.67
C PRO A 10 -0.10 -9.48 -5.37
N VAL A 11 -0.35 -8.38 -4.63
CA VAL A 11 -1.02 -7.17 -5.15
C VAL A 11 -0.25 -5.89 -4.87
N TYR A 12 0.70 -5.92 -3.93
CA TYR A 12 1.54 -4.78 -3.63
C TYR A 12 2.80 -5.20 -2.87
N VAL A 13 3.94 -4.63 -3.25
CA VAL A 13 5.20 -4.78 -2.51
C VAL A 13 5.74 -3.40 -2.13
N GLY A 14 6.37 -3.32 -0.94
CA GLY A 14 7.02 -2.08 -0.54
C GLY A 14 8.05 -2.21 0.57
N GLU A 15 8.85 -1.17 0.67
CA GLU A 15 9.82 -0.97 1.73
C GLU A 15 9.26 -0.16 2.90
N ALA A 16 9.54 -0.64 4.12
CA ALA A 16 9.21 0.07 5.35
C ALA A 16 10.44 0.84 5.86
N LYS A 17 10.66 2.03 5.28
CA LYS A 17 11.79 2.92 5.59
C LYS A 17 11.54 3.74 6.88
N GLY A 18 12.65 4.17 7.50
CA GLY A 18 12.66 5.14 8.60
C GLY A 18 12.44 4.54 10.00
N VAL A 19 12.53 5.39 11.02
CA VAL A 19 12.57 4.98 12.44
C VAL A 19 11.33 4.22 12.92
N LYS A 20 10.16 4.45 12.31
CA LYS A 20 8.93 3.72 12.66
C LYS A 20 8.78 2.39 11.94
N GLY A 21 9.68 2.09 10.98
CA GLY A 21 9.74 0.84 10.22
C GLY A 21 8.38 0.36 9.70
N LEU A 22 8.17 -0.95 9.76
CA LEU A 22 6.94 -1.61 9.28
C LEU A 22 5.69 -1.07 9.98
N ARG A 23 5.73 -0.91 11.31
CA ARG A 23 4.57 -0.40 12.08
C ARG A 23 4.12 0.98 11.60
N GLY A 24 5.06 1.90 11.35
CA GLY A 24 4.74 3.23 10.83
C GLY A 24 4.11 3.18 9.44
N ARG A 25 4.60 2.28 8.59
CA ARG A 25 4.06 2.09 7.24
C ARG A 25 2.67 1.47 7.26
N LEU A 26 2.45 0.44 8.08
CA LEU A 26 1.13 -0.20 8.23
C LEU A 26 0.10 0.76 8.80
N ARG A 27 0.46 1.64 9.74
CA ARG A 27 -0.45 2.69 10.23
C ARG A 27 -0.99 3.57 9.11
N ALA A 28 -0.18 3.88 8.09
CA ALA A 28 -0.63 4.68 6.95
C ALA A 28 -1.52 3.88 5.98
N HIS A 29 -1.22 2.59 5.78
CA HIS A 29 -1.99 1.71 4.89
C HIS A 29 -3.33 1.26 5.48
N LEU A 30 -3.40 1.13 6.80
CA LEU A 30 -4.59 0.76 7.55
C LEU A 30 -5.32 1.99 8.15
N ALA A 31 -4.92 3.20 7.78
CA ALA A 31 -5.63 4.40 8.20
C ALA A 31 -7.05 4.39 7.61
N VAL A 32 -8.03 4.83 8.38
CA VAL A 32 -9.44 4.92 7.94
C VAL A 32 -9.81 6.31 7.43
N SER A 33 -8.89 7.27 7.46
CA SER A 33 -9.13 8.66 7.04
C SER A 33 -9.37 8.78 5.53
N THR A 34 -10.05 9.86 5.14
CA THR A 34 -10.30 10.20 3.72
C THR A 34 -9.07 10.64 2.95
N ASP A 35 -7.97 10.98 3.64
CA ASP A 35 -6.69 11.35 3.02
C ASP A 35 -5.86 10.11 2.65
N LEU A 36 -5.82 9.77 1.36
CA LEU A 36 -5.02 8.65 0.84
C LEU A 36 -3.59 9.05 0.44
N SER A 37 -3.25 10.33 0.45
CA SER A 37 -2.00 10.81 -0.16
C SER A 37 -0.73 10.37 0.59
N ARG A 38 -0.84 9.90 1.84
CA ARG A 38 0.27 9.30 2.61
C ARG A 38 0.49 7.82 2.33
N SER A 39 -0.40 7.18 1.59
CA SER A 39 -0.39 5.74 1.35
C SER A 39 -0.47 5.42 -0.13
N THR A 40 0.67 5.04 -0.73
CA THR A 40 0.72 4.60 -2.13
C THR A 40 -0.17 3.39 -2.37
N LEU A 41 -0.20 2.41 -1.45
CA LEU A 41 -1.10 1.25 -1.52
C LEU A 41 -2.56 1.69 -1.61
N ARG A 42 -3.09 2.37 -0.57
CA ARG A 42 -4.48 2.89 -0.56
C ARG A 42 -4.84 3.68 -1.82
N ALA A 43 -3.95 4.55 -2.29
CA ALA A 43 -4.19 5.32 -3.52
C ALA A 43 -4.24 4.44 -4.78
N SER A 44 -3.45 3.36 -4.84
CA SER A 44 -3.45 2.43 -5.98
C SER A 44 -4.68 1.53 -5.95
N VAL A 45 -5.12 1.10 -4.77
CA VAL A 45 -6.40 0.40 -4.57
C VAL A 45 -7.57 1.28 -5.00
N ALA A 46 -7.58 2.56 -4.64
CA ALA A 46 -8.64 3.48 -5.09
C ALA A 46 -8.70 3.56 -6.63
N VAL A 47 -7.56 3.66 -7.31
CA VAL A 47 -7.51 3.66 -8.78
C VAL A 47 -8.09 2.36 -9.34
N ALA A 48 -7.65 1.21 -8.83
CA ALA A 48 -8.05 -0.10 -9.33
C ALA A 48 -9.52 -0.44 -9.06
N GLN A 49 -10.03 -0.11 -7.87
CA GLN A 49 -11.36 -0.52 -7.42
C GLN A 49 -12.46 0.50 -7.75
N LEU A 50 -12.11 1.78 -7.87
CA LEU A 50 -13.08 2.87 -8.10
C LEU A 50 -12.95 3.49 -9.50
N GLY A 51 -11.93 3.14 -10.28
CA GLY A 51 -11.68 3.73 -11.60
C GLY A 51 -11.27 5.21 -11.57
N VAL A 52 -10.92 5.74 -10.40
CA VAL A 52 -10.48 7.15 -10.26
C VAL A 52 -9.02 7.31 -10.68
N THR A 53 -8.62 8.54 -11.01
CA THR A 53 -7.21 8.82 -11.32
C THR A 53 -6.35 8.88 -10.04
N ARG A 54 -5.04 8.64 -10.19
CA ARG A 54 -4.09 8.79 -9.07
C ARG A 54 -4.05 10.23 -8.53
N ALA A 55 -4.25 11.22 -9.40
CA ALA A 55 -4.33 12.63 -9.02
C ALA A 55 -5.57 12.91 -8.16
N TYR A 56 -6.72 12.32 -8.51
CA TYR A 56 -7.93 12.36 -7.71
C TYR A 56 -7.70 11.72 -6.33
N ALA A 57 -7.23 10.47 -6.31
CA ALA A 57 -7.05 9.71 -5.08
C ALA A 57 -6.07 10.38 -4.08
N ARG A 58 -5.05 11.09 -4.59
CA ARG A 58 -4.00 11.71 -3.75
C ARG A 58 -4.21 13.20 -3.50
N ARG A 59 -5.33 13.78 -3.95
CA ARG A 59 -5.60 15.22 -3.82
C ARG A 59 -5.64 15.65 -2.34
N ARG A 60 -5.14 16.86 -2.07
CA ARG A 60 -5.26 17.56 -0.78
C ARG A 60 -5.88 18.94 -1.00
N PRO A 61 -6.92 19.36 -0.24
CA PRO A 61 -7.71 18.53 0.67
C PRO A 61 -8.35 17.34 -0.07
N SER A 62 -8.66 16.26 0.67
CA SER A 62 -9.26 15.07 0.05
C SER A 62 -10.65 15.40 -0.47
N ILE A 63 -10.96 14.88 -1.65
CA ILE A 63 -12.29 14.93 -2.27
C ILE A 63 -12.95 13.54 -2.30
N MET A 64 -12.26 12.54 -1.74
CA MET A 64 -12.80 11.18 -1.59
C MET A 64 -13.98 11.21 -0.62
N THR A 65 -15.07 10.58 -1.01
CA THR A 65 -16.25 10.38 -0.17
C THR A 65 -16.03 9.27 0.86
N ASP A 66 -16.82 9.28 1.92
CA ASP A 66 -16.76 8.22 2.95
C ASP A 66 -17.10 6.83 2.37
N ALA A 67 -17.99 6.76 1.38
CA ALA A 67 -18.36 5.52 0.70
C ALA A 67 -17.19 4.93 -0.09
N GLU A 68 -16.47 5.76 -0.86
CA GLU A 68 -15.28 5.34 -1.60
C GLU A 68 -14.16 4.87 -0.65
N ILE A 69 -13.97 5.58 0.47
CA ILE A 69 -12.96 5.23 1.47
C ILE A 69 -13.32 3.93 2.18
N LYS A 70 -14.60 3.74 2.51
CA LYS A 70 -15.09 2.47 3.05
C LYS A 70 -14.78 1.31 2.10
N HIS A 71 -15.06 1.47 0.80
CA HIS A 71 -14.77 0.44 -0.20
C HIS A 71 -13.27 0.11 -0.29
N VAL A 72 -12.40 1.13 -0.31
CA VAL A 72 -10.94 0.94 -0.29
C VAL A 72 -10.47 0.22 0.98
N ASN A 73 -11.02 0.59 2.14
CA ASN A 73 -10.64 -0.02 3.41
C ASN A 73 -11.12 -1.48 3.49
N GLU A 74 -12.34 -1.78 3.04
CA GLU A 74 -12.87 -3.15 2.96
C GLU A 74 -12.02 -4.04 2.06
N TRP A 75 -11.62 -3.52 0.89
CA TRP A 75 -10.70 -4.22 0.01
C TRP A 75 -9.38 -4.54 0.71
N LEU A 76 -8.77 -3.56 1.41
CA LEU A 76 -7.51 -3.79 2.12
C LEU A 76 -7.63 -4.75 3.29
N THR A 77 -8.75 -4.73 4.02
CA THR A 77 -8.97 -5.66 5.14
C THR A 77 -9.15 -7.11 4.70
N GLY A 78 -9.51 -7.34 3.43
CA GLY A 78 -9.55 -8.68 2.85
C GLY A 78 -8.21 -9.18 2.32
N CYS A 79 -7.14 -8.40 2.46
CA CYS A 79 -5.80 -8.80 2.01
C CYS A 79 -4.99 -9.43 3.14
N GLU A 80 -4.11 -10.35 2.76
CA GLU A 80 -3.10 -10.93 3.64
C GLU A 80 -1.79 -10.12 3.58
N LEU A 81 -1.04 -10.10 4.67
CA LEU A 81 0.21 -9.37 4.78
C LEU A 81 1.37 -10.31 5.12
N GLY A 82 2.34 -10.40 4.20
CA GLY A 82 3.65 -10.99 4.45
C GLY A 82 4.68 -9.91 4.76
N TRP A 83 5.62 -10.20 5.67
CA TRP A 83 6.78 -9.34 5.89
C TRP A 83 8.04 -10.14 6.16
N GLN A 84 9.16 -9.57 5.74
CA GLN A 84 10.48 -10.10 6.04
C GLN A 84 11.37 -9.00 6.63
N GLY A 85 11.95 -9.31 7.78
CA GLY A 85 12.98 -8.47 8.39
C GLY A 85 14.24 -8.45 7.52
N CYS A 86 14.87 -7.29 7.42
CA CYS A 86 16.15 -7.13 6.75
C CYS A 86 17.12 -6.48 7.75
N ALA A 87 18.38 -6.93 7.76
CA ALA A 87 19.38 -6.41 8.68
C ALA A 87 19.72 -4.93 8.42
N THR A 88 19.62 -4.49 7.15
CA THR A 88 19.94 -3.12 6.73
C THR A 88 18.89 -2.59 5.77
N ALA A 89 18.83 -1.25 5.64
CA ALA A 89 17.99 -0.59 4.64
C ALA A 89 18.43 -0.93 3.20
N ILE A 90 19.74 -1.10 2.97
CA ILE A 90 20.29 -1.50 1.67
C ILE A 90 19.79 -2.90 1.29
N ALA A 91 19.89 -3.87 2.20
CA ALA A 91 19.40 -5.22 1.97
C ALA A 91 17.88 -5.27 1.74
N ALA A 92 17.11 -4.39 2.40
CA ALA A 92 15.68 -4.26 2.14
C ALA A 92 15.41 -3.74 0.72
N HIS A 93 16.21 -2.77 0.26
CA HIS A 93 16.09 -2.19 -1.07
C HIS A 93 16.46 -3.17 -2.17
N GLU A 94 17.56 -3.89 -2.03
CA GLU A 94 17.97 -4.94 -2.98
C GLU A 94 16.91 -6.03 -3.09
N LEU A 95 16.29 -6.42 -1.96
CA LEU A 95 15.17 -7.36 -1.95
C LEU A 95 13.94 -6.80 -2.67
N GLU A 96 13.58 -5.52 -2.49
CA GLU A 96 12.49 -4.89 -3.24
C GLU A 96 12.75 -4.91 -4.75
N VAL A 97 13.94 -4.48 -5.16
CA VAL A 97 14.33 -4.43 -6.57
C VAL A 97 14.26 -5.80 -7.20
N ARG A 98 14.79 -6.83 -6.52
CA ARG A 98 14.74 -8.22 -7.01
C ARG A 98 13.29 -8.70 -7.16
N LEU A 99 12.45 -8.53 -6.13
CA LEU A 99 11.04 -8.92 -6.18
C LEU A 99 10.29 -8.23 -7.31
N ARG A 100 10.53 -6.92 -7.52
CA ARG A 100 9.92 -6.16 -8.60
C ARG A 100 10.39 -6.59 -10.00
N SER A 101 11.64 -7.06 -10.10
CA SER A 101 12.19 -7.57 -11.36
C SER A 101 11.60 -8.93 -11.73
N GLU A 102 11.26 -9.75 -10.74
CA GLU A 102 10.61 -11.05 -10.93
C GLU A 102 9.10 -10.89 -11.16
N TRP A 103 8.49 -9.90 -10.51
CA TRP A 103 7.05 -9.67 -10.58
C TRP A 103 6.71 -8.18 -10.39
N THR A 104 5.99 -7.61 -11.36
CA THR A 104 5.46 -6.25 -11.24
C THR A 104 4.00 -6.31 -10.80
N PRO A 105 3.64 -5.73 -9.63
CA PRO A 105 2.25 -5.58 -9.23
C PRO A 105 1.43 -4.86 -10.31
N PRO A 106 0.15 -5.24 -10.50
CA PRO A 106 -0.75 -4.58 -11.44
C PRO A 106 -0.93 -3.07 -11.16
#